data_AF-A0A3B6PW17-F1
#
_entry.id   AF-A0A3B6PW17-F1
#
_cell.length_a   1.000
_cell.length_b   1.000
_cell.length_c   1.000
_cell.angle_alpha   90.00
_cell.angle_beta   90.00
_cell.angle_gamma   90.00
#
_symmetry.space_group_name_H-M   'P 1'
#
loop_
_entity.id
_entity.type
_entity.pdbx_description
1 polymer ?
#
loop_
_entity_poly.entity_id
_entity_poly.type
_entity_poly.pdbx_seq_one_letter_code
_entity_poly.pdbx_strand_id
1 'polypeptide(L)'
;MAPSSASTVEITSESVFDSEVVPSSIVEIAPYLRVANEVEASNPRVAYLCRFFAFRMANNLDPTASGRDVHEFKTALLQKLEMETLKQSDTREMWSFYQHYYKTYIMALVNAGDTGDRAQLTKAYQTSAVLFGVLKDADNVSQKIQVDHAILETSNQVEEKKKVYLPDSANQTIMRYPKIQAALHALSDTRGLPWPKDHEKKADADLLEWLQAMFGFQKDNVSNQREHLILLLANMHIRQISKPEQQPELDDHVLDTTMKKLFKNYKRWCKYLGRKTSLWLPTIPQEVQQHGF
;
A
#
# COMPACT_ATOMS: atom_id res chain seq x y z
N MET A 1 53.19 27.48 -22.34
CA MET A 1 52.25 27.75 -21.23
C MET A 1 50.90 28.02 -21.85
N ALA A 2 50.02 27.02 -21.88
CA ALA A 2 48.62 27.20 -22.25
C ALA A 2 47.79 27.30 -20.96
N PRO A 3 46.81 28.21 -20.86
CA PRO A 3 45.94 28.23 -19.70
C PRO A 3 44.93 27.09 -19.83
N SER A 4 44.80 26.31 -18.75
CA SER A 4 43.80 25.25 -18.60
C SER A 4 42.43 25.89 -18.41
N SER A 5 41.52 25.67 -19.36
CA SER A 5 40.11 26.03 -19.21
C SER A 5 39.47 25.12 -18.16
N ALA A 6 39.10 25.68 -17.02
CA ALA A 6 38.23 25.01 -16.06
C ALA A 6 36.82 24.93 -16.68
N SER A 7 36.34 23.72 -16.93
CA SER A 7 34.94 23.48 -17.27
C SER A 7 34.07 23.73 -16.05
N THR A 8 33.50 24.93 -15.95
CA THR A 8 32.37 25.19 -15.05
C THR A 8 31.18 24.44 -15.63
N VAL A 9 30.79 23.34 -14.99
CA VAL A 9 29.53 22.66 -15.29
C VAL A 9 28.42 23.61 -14.84
N GLU A 10 27.77 24.28 -15.80
CA GLU A 10 26.48 24.92 -15.56
C GLU A 10 25.48 23.82 -15.22
N ILE A 11 25.22 23.64 -13.93
CA ILE A 11 24.08 22.86 -13.45
C ILE A 11 22.85 23.71 -13.80
N THR A 12 22.17 23.36 -14.88
CA THR A 12 20.90 23.98 -15.24
C THR A 12 19.91 23.80 -14.08
N SER A 13 19.28 24.90 -13.68
CA SER A 13 18.36 24.99 -12.53
C SER A 13 17.14 24.07 -12.61
N GLU A 14 16.88 23.45 -13.76
CA GLU A 14 15.88 22.40 -13.94
C GLU A 14 16.29 21.07 -13.30
N SER A 15 17.58 20.70 -13.37
CA SER A 15 18.06 19.36 -12.97
C SER A 15 18.05 19.09 -11.46
N VAL A 16 18.17 20.13 -10.63
CA VAL A 16 18.30 19.98 -9.16
C VAL A 16 16.99 19.60 -8.47
N PHE A 17 15.85 19.74 -9.16
CA PHE A 17 14.52 19.53 -8.58
C PHE A 17 13.71 18.45 -9.28
N ASP A 18 14.35 17.67 -10.16
CA ASP A 18 13.81 16.36 -10.48
C ASP A 18 13.70 15.56 -9.18
N SER A 19 12.58 14.84 -9.01
CA SER A 19 12.29 14.09 -7.79
C SER A 19 13.38 13.06 -7.42
N GLU A 20 14.33 12.83 -8.34
CA GLU A 20 15.49 11.96 -8.21
C GLU A 20 16.67 12.60 -7.46
N VAL A 21 16.68 13.92 -7.23
CA VAL A 21 17.82 14.67 -6.64
C VAL A 21 17.58 15.09 -5.18
N VAL A 22 16.51 14.60 -4.55
CA VAL A 22 16.20 14.91 -3.15
C VAL A 22 17.16 14.17 -2.20
N PRO A 23 17.84 14.87 -1.27
CA PRO A 23 18.70 14.22 -0.28
C PRO A 23 17.99 13.16 0.57
N SER A 24 18.68 12.07 0.91
CA SER A 24 18.08 10.92 1.59
C SER A 24 17.46 11.24 2.96
N SER A 25 17.98 12.24 3.66
CA SER A 25 17.45 12.68 4.97
C SER A 25 16.11 13.41 4.89
N ILE A 26 15.73 13.91 3.70
CA ILE A 26 14.47 14.64 3.46
C ILE A 26 13.67 14.03 2.31
N VAL A 27 13.93 12.76 1.96
CA VAL A 27 13.31 12.06 0.82
C VAL A 27 11.77 12.06 0.88
N GLU A 28 11.19 12.21 2.07
CA GLU A 28 9.75 12.29 2.30
C GLU A 28 9.07 13.46 1.57
N ILE A 29 9.80 14.52 1.18
CA ILE A 29 9.23 15.64 0.43
C ILE A 29 9.11 15.37 -1.08
N ALA A 30 9.78 14.33 -1.60
CA ALA A 30 9.85 14.05 -3.03
C ALA A 30 8.47 13.88 -3.70
N PRO A 31 7.46 13.21 -3.09
CA PRO A 31 6.12 13.11 -3.67
C PRO A 31 5.46 14.47 -3.90
N TYR A 32 5.68 15.45 -3.01
CA TYR A 32 5.12 16.80 -3.13
C TYR A 32 5.73 17.56 -4.30
N LEU A 33 7.05 17.45 -4.50
CA LEU A 33 7.74 18.06 -5.62
C LEU A 33 7.35 17.42 -6.96
N ARG A 34 7.17 16.10 -6.99
CA ARG A 34 6.67 15.39 -8.17
C ARG A 34 5.29 15.89 -8.57
N VAL A 35 4.36 15.93 -7.62
CA VAL A 35 3.00 16.43 -7.87
C VAL A 35 3.01 17.89 -8.28
N ALA A 36 3.87 18.72 -7.68
CA ALA A 36 4.02 20.11 -8.10
C ALA A 36 4.38 20.23 -9.59
N ASN A 37 5.37 19.46 -10.06
CA ASN A 37 5.76 19.45 -11.47
C ASN A 37 4.62 18.93 -12.37
N GLU A 38 3.86 17.93 -11.92
CA GLU A 38 2.73 17.39 -12.69
C GLU A 38 1.57 18.39 -12.87
N VAL A 39 1.25 19.15 -11.82
CA VAL A 39 0.10 20.07 -11.84
C VAL A 39 0.46 21.47 -12.34
N GLU A 40 1.74 21.81 -12.46
CA GLU A 40 2.22 23.15 -12.84
C GLU A 40 1.60 23.68 -14.13
N ALA A 41 1.52 22.86 -15.18
CA ALA A 41 0.91 23.26 -16.43
C ALA A 41 -0.61 23.50 -16.32
N SER A 42 -1.28 22.86 -15.36
CA SER A 42 -2.74 22.95 -15.18
C SER A 42 -3.13 24.05 -14.20
N ASN A 43 -2.39 24.19 -13.10
CA ASN A 43 -2.57 25.22 -12.09
C ASN A 43 -1.21 25.56 -11.44
N PRO A 44 -0.53 26.63 -11.90
CA PRO A 44 0.75 27.07 -11.37
C PRO A 44 0.70 27.44 -9.88
N ARG A 45 -0.44 27.96 -9.38
CA ARG A 45 -0.57 28.35 -7.98
C ARG A 45 -0.62 27.13 -7.05
N VAL A 46 -1.32 26.07 -7.45
CA VAL A 46 -1.33 24.79 -6.71
C VAL A 46 0.06 24.14 -6.72
N ALA A 47 0.78 24.20 -7.84
CA ALA A 47 2.17 23.73 -7.91
C ALA A 47 3.08 24.52 -6.96
N TYR A 48 2.95 25.84 -6.91
CA TYR A 48 3.64 26.68 -5.93
C TYR A 48 3.32 26.26 -4.50
N LEU A 49 2.04 26.06 -4.15
CA LEU A 49 1.64 25.64 -2.80
C LEU A 49 2.21 24.27 -2.40
N CYS A 50 2.29 23.34 -3.35
CA CYS A 50 2.93 22.04 -3.12
C CYS A 50 4.44 22.17 -2.84
N ARG A 51 5.15 23.03 -3.59
CA ARG A 51 6.59 23.32 -3.36
C ARG A 51 6.81 24.04 -2.04
N PHE A 52 5.94 24.98 -1.69
CA PHE A 52 6.00 25.70 -0.42
C PHE A 52 5.79 24.75 0.77
N PHE A 53 4.83 23.85 0.67
CA PHE A 53 4.63 22.80 1.67
C PHE A 53 5.84 21.88 1.79
N ALA A 54 6.41 21.42 0.67
CA ALA A 54 7.62 20.61 0.65
C ALA A 54 8.80 21.33 1.34
N PHE A 55 8.98 22.63 1.10
CA PHE A 55 10.00 23.43 1.77
C PHE A 55 9.79 23.49 3.29
N ARG A 56 8.57 23.75 3.75
CA ARG A 56 8.24 23.74 5.19
C ARG A 56 8.48 22.38 5.81
N MET A 57 8.09 21.31 5.14
CA MET A 57 8.32 19.94 5.60
C MET A 57 9.81 19.62 5.71
N ALA A 58 10.61 20.00 4.71
CA ALA A 58 12.07 19.85 4.75
C ALA A 58 12.70 20.59 5.95
N ASN A 59 12.19 21.77 6.29
CA ASN A 59 12.64 22.53 7.47
C ASN A 59 12.26 21.86 8.79
N ASN A 60 11.10 21.21 8.86
CA ASN A 60 10.71 20.45 10.04
C ASN A 60 11.52 19.15 10.20
N LEU A 61 11.88 18.50 9.09
CA LEU A 61 12.64 17.24 9.10
C LEU A 61 14.12 17.43 9.47
N ASP A 62 14.74 18.54 9.06
CA ASP A 62 16.11 18.89 9.47
C ASP A 62 16.20 20.38 9.85
N PRO A 63 15.77 20.76 11.07
CA PRO A 63 15.75 22.15 11.52
C PRO A 63 17.13 22.81 11.52
N THR A 64 18.19 22.01 11.75
CA THR A 64 19.57 22.47 11.87
C THR A 64 20.31 22.58 10.54
N ALA A 65 19.70 22.13 9.43
CA ALA A 65 20.35 22.03 8.11
C ALA A 65 21.73 21.35 8.22
N SER A 66 21.76 20.22 8.92
CA SER A 66 23.00 19.62 9.44
C SER A 66 23.89 19.00 8.35
N GLY A 67 23.34 18.78 7.14
CA GLY A 67 24.10 18.39 5.94
C GLY A 67 24.21 19.51 4.91
N ARG A 68 25.41 19.69 4.33
CA ARG A 68 25.67 20.66 3.24
C ARG A 68 24.67 20.50 2.09
N ASP A 69 24.44 19.27 1.65
CA ASP A 69 23.55 18.96 0.52
C ASP A 69 22.09 19.32 0.82
N VAL A 70 21.64 19.14 2.07
CA VAL A 70 20.29 19.54 2.52
C VAL A 70 20.16 21.06 2.55
N HIS A 71 21.19 21.76 3.02
CA HIS A 71 21.21 23.23 3.03
C HIS A 71 21.18 23.81 1.62
N GLU A 72 22.00 23.28 0.70
CA GLU A 72 22.02 23.66 -0.71
C GLU A 72 20.66 23.42 -1.36
N PHE A 73 20.08 22.24 -1.14
CA PHE A 73 18.74 21.90 -1.65
C PHE A 73 17.66 22.87 -1.15
N LYS A 74 17.60 23.12 0.16
CA LYS A 74 16.63 24.05 0.76
C LYS A 74 16.80 25.47 0.23
N THR A 75 18.04 25.92 0.08
CA THR A 75 18.35 27.26 -0.45
C THR A 75 17.87 27.39 -1.88
N ALA A 76 18.14 26.39 -2.72
CA ALA A 76 17.71 26.37 -4.10
C ALA A 76 16.17 26.32 -4.21
N LEU A 77 15.51 25.50 -3.39
CA LEU A 77 14.05 25.42 -3.35
C LEU A 77 13.42 26.75 -2.91
N LEU A 78 14.02 27.44 -1.94
CA LEU A 78 13.58 28.77 -1.49
C LEU A 78 13.75 29.83 -2.58
N GLN A 79 14.88 29.81 -3.32
CA GLN A 79 15.10 30.74 -4.44
C GLN A 79 14.04 30.58 -5.54
N LYS A 80 13.66 29.33 -5.85
CA LYS A 80 12.66 29.02 -6.87
C LYS A 80 11.23 29.36 -6.45
N LEU A 81 10.95 29.44 -5.14
CA LEU A 81 9.61 29.77 -4.68
C LEU A 81 9.20 31.21 -5.07
N GLU A 82 10.12 32.08 -5.51
CA GLU A 82 9.89 33.52 -5.68
C GLU A 82 9.27 34.16 -4.42
N MET A 83 9.37 35.47 -4.26
CA MET A 83 8.78 36.16 -3.09
C MET A 83 7.26 36.32 -3.25
N GLU A 84 6.56 35.28 -3.70
CA GLU A 84 5.10 35.27 -3.64
C GLU A 84 4.67 35.00 -2.19
N THR A 85 3.86 35.90 -1.64
CA THR A 85 3.29 35.69 -0.30
C THR A 85 2.10 34.75 -0.37
N LEU A 86 1.91 33.97 0.70
CA LEU A 86 0.67 33.20 0.89
C LEU A 86 -0.51 34.17 0.92
N LYS A 87 -1.55 33.85 0.15
CA LYS A 87 -2.79 34.61 0.06
C LYS A 87 -3.89 33.83 0.74
N GLN A 88 -4.85 34.53 1.33
CA GLN A 88 -6.03 33.88 1.93
C GLN A 88 -6.88 33.13 0.88
N SER A 89 -6.77 33.50 -0.40
CA SER A 89 -7.40 32.79 -1.51
C SER A 89 -6.79 31.42 -1.79
N ASP A 90 -5.57 31.14 -1.33
CA ASP A 90 -4.82 29.94 -1.69
C ASP A 90 -5.49 28.65 -1.18
N THR A 91 -6.02 28.68 0.04
CA THR A 91 -6.76 27.53 0.59
C THR A 91 -7.99 27.21 -0.25
N ARG A 92 -8.71 28.25 -0.71
CA ARG A 92 -9.89 28.09 -1.57
C ARG A 92 -9.51 27.57 -2.95
N GLU A 93 -8.40 28.03 -3.50
CA GLU A 93 -7.89 27.59 -4.80
C GLU A 93 -7.43 26.13 -4.75
N MET A 94 -6.66 25.76 -3.73
CA MET A 94 -6.26 24.37 -3.46
C MET A 94 -7.47 23.46 -3.30
N TRP A 95 -8.50 23.90 -2.56
CA TRP A 95 -9.73 23.13 -2.39
C TRP A 95 -10.49 22.95 -3.72
N SER A 96 -10.65 24.02 -4.49
CA SER A 96 -11.34 23.98 -5.78
C SER A 96 -10.62 23.03 -6.75
N PHE A 97 -9.29 23.08 -6.77
CA PHE A 97 -8.47 22.17 -7.57
C PHE A 97 -8.59 20.72 -7.10
N TYR A 98 -8.54 20.46 -5.79
CA TYR A 98 -8.70 19.11 -5.24
C TYR A 98 -10.05 18.48 -5.61
N GLN A 99 -11.14 19.25 -5.49
CA GLN A 99 -12.47 18.78 -5.89
C GLN A 99 -12.55 18.47 -7.40
N HIS A 100 -11.97 19.33 -8.23
CA HIS A 100 -11.89 19.11 -9.67
C HIS A 100 -11.08 17.84 -9.98
N TYR A 101 -9.91 17.69 -9.37
CA TYR A 101 -9.03 16.53 -9.54
C TYR A 101 -9.74 15.22 -9.16
N TYR A 102 -10.43 15.18 -8.01
CA TYR A 102 -11.19 14.02 -7.58
C TYR A 102 -12.26 13.61 -8.60
N LYS A 103 -13.04 14.57 -9.11
CA LYS A 103 -14.10 14.29 -10.09
C LYS A 103 -13.53 13.83 -11.44
N THR A 104 -12.48 14.50 -11.91
CA THR A 104 -11.94 14.28 -13.25
C THR A 104 -11.10 13.00 -13.34
N TYR A 105 -10.28 12.72 -12.33
CA TYR A 105 -9.34 11.60 -12.38
C TYR A 105 -9.85 10.41 -11.56
N ILE A 106 -10.20 10.61 -10.28
CA ILE A 106 -10.56 9.48 -9.41
C ILE A 106 -11.95 8.94 -9.75
N MET A 107 -12.99 9.79 -9.79
CA MET A 107 -14.36 9.31 -10.09
C MET A 107 -14.46 8.75 -11.51
N ALA A 108 -13.85 9.39 -12.50
CA ALA A 108 -13.90 8.89 -13.88
C ALA A 108 -13.22 7.52 -14.01
N LEU A 109 -12.02 7.34 -13.45
CA LEU A 109 -11.29 6.06 -13.49
C LEU A 109 -12.00 4.97 -12.69
N VAL A 110 -12.59 5.31 -11.54
CA VAL A 110 -13.41 4.37 -10.75
C VAL A 110 -14.68 3.96 -11.50
N ASN A 111 -15.34 4.89 -12.18
CA ASN A 111 -16.56 4.59 -12.94
C ASN A 111 -16.27 3.79 -14.22
N ALA A 112 -15.03 3.83 -14.72
CA ALA A 112 -14.59 3.01 -15.85
C ALA A 112 -14.41 1.51 -15.50
N GLY A 113 -14.49 1.13 -14.22
CA GLY A 113 -14.45 -0.28 -13.78
C GLY A 113 -13.23 -1.04 -14.31
N ASP A 114 -13.44 -2.26 -14.81
CA ASP A 114 -12.37 -3.14 -15.32
C ASP A 114 -11.66 -2.63 -16.59
N THR A 115 -12.20 -1.61 -17.26
CA THR A 115 -11.54 -0.93 -18.40
C THR A 115 -10.60 0.20 -17.97
N GLY A 116 -10.64 0.59 -16.70
CA GLY A 116 -9.78 1.63 -16.15
C GLY A 116 -8.34 1.17 -16.00
N ASP A 117 -7.40 2.01 -16.43
CA ASP A 117 -5.97 1.77 -16.21
C ASP A 117 -5.66 1.82 -14.71
N ARG A 118 -5.42 0.64 -14.11
CA ARG A 118 -5.13 0.49 -12.67
C ARG A 118 -3.87 1.25 -12.25
N ALA A 119 -2.89 1.41 -13.14
CA ALA A 119 -1.69 2.18 -12.86
C ALA A 119 -2.03 3.68 -12.78
N GLN A 120 -2.86 4.19 -13.70
CA GLN A 120 -3.36 5.56 -13.63
C GLN A 120 -4.20 5.81 -12.39
N LEU A 121 -5.05 4.87 -11.98
CA LEU A 121 -5.85 5.02 -10.77
C LEU A 121 -4.98 5.03 -9.50
N THR A 122 -3.98 4.15 -9.43
CA THR A 122 -3.01 4.14 -8.32
C THR A 122 -2.25 5.47 -8.25
N LYS A 123 -1.79 5.97 -9.39
CA LYS A 123 -1.16 7.29 -9.49
C LYS A 123 -2.11 8.40 -9.02
N ALA A 124 -3.37 8.39 -9.46
CA ALA A 124 -4.36 9.38 -9.07
C ALA A 124 -4.61 9.40 -7.57
N TYR A 125 -4.62 8.24 -6.91
CA TYR A 125 -4.71 8.17 -5.46
C TYR A 125 -3.47 8.73 -4.75
N GLN A 126 -2.27 8.48 -5.28
CA GLN A 126 -1.03 9.05 -4.71
C GLN A 126 -1.02 10.58 -4.83
N THR A 127 -1.36 11.11 -6.00
CA THR A 127 -1.46 12.55 -6.22
C THR A 127 -2.53 13.18 -5.33
N SER A 128 -3.70 12.55 -5.19
CA SER A 128 -4.77 13.02 -4.30
C SER A 128 -4.34 13.07 -2.84
N ALA A 129 -3.60 12.07 -2.34
CA ALA A 129 -3.09 12.07 -0.97
C ALA A 129 -2.13 13.25 -0.72
N VAL A 130 -1.26 13.56 -1.68
CA VAL A 130 -0.35 14.71 -1.63
C VAL A 130 -1.14 16.03 -1.59
N LEU A 131 -2.09 16.24 -2.52
CA LEU A 131 -2.91 17.45 -2.58
C LEU A 131 -3.72 17.66 -1.29
N PHE A 132 -4.27 16.58 -0.73
CA PHE A 132 -4.99 16.63 0.54
C PHE A 132 -4.09 17.00 1.72
N GLY A 133 -2.85 16.46 1.75
CA GLY A 133 -1.86 16.83 2.75
C GLY A 133 -1.51 18.32 2.74
N VAL A 134 -1.31 18.89 1.54
CA VAL A 134 -1.06 20.33 1.36
C VAL A 134 -2.27 21.15 1.80
N LEU A 135 -3.48 20.74 1.42
CA LEU A 135 -4.71 21.42 1.81
C LEU A 135 -4.90 21.45 3.34
N LYS A 136 -4.65 20.33 4.03
CA LYS A 136 -4.76 20.23 5.49
C LYS A 136 -3.81 21.17 6.21
N ASP A 137 -2.58 21.31 5.71
CA ASP A 137 -1.61 22.23 6.30
C ASP A 137 -1.96 23.70 6.01
N ALA A 138 -2.42 24.03 4.80
CA ALA A 138 -2.91 25.37 4.46
C ALA A 138 -4.11 25.78 5.34
N ASP A 139 -4.98 24.83 5.70
CA ASP A 139 -6.13 25.06 6.57
C ASP A 139 -5.70 25.31 8.04
N ASN A 140 -4.77 24.51 8.56
CA ASN A 140 -4.19 24.70 9.90
C ASN A 140 -3.56 26.10 10.08
N VAL A 141 -2.99 26.66 9.01
CA VAL A 141 -2.40 28.02 9.01
C VAL A 141 -3.46 29.12 8.92
N SER A 142 -4.59 28.89 8.25
CA SER A 142 -5.62 29.91 8.00
C SER A 142 -6.57 30.13 9.20
N GLN A 143 -6.72 29.15 10.10
CA GLN A 143 -7.57 29.19 11.32
C GLN A 143 -9.01 29.73 11.13
N LYS A 144 -9.50 29.81 9.90
CA LYS A 144 -10.83 30.31 9.55
C LYS A 144 -11.26 29.67 8.23
N ILE A 145 -11.75 28.44 8.31
CA ILE A 145 -12.85 27.86 7.53
C ILE A 145 -13.18 26.55 8.25
N GLN A 146 -14.46 26.32 8.56
CA GLN A 146 -14.91 25.03 9.06
C GLN A 146 -14.43 23.97 8.09
N VAL A 147 -13.78 22.91 8.57
CA VAL A 147 -13.50 21.71 7.79
C VAL A 147 -14.82 21.30 7.17
N ASP A 148 -15.02 21.68 5.90
CA ASP A 148 -16.27 21.44 5.20
C ASP A 148 -16.46 19.92 5.27
N HIS A 149 -17.59 19.45 5.80
CA HIS A 149 -17.85 18.02 5.97
C HIS A 149 -17.57 17.25 4.66
N ALA A 150 -17.76 17.91 3.52
CA ALA A 150 -17.43 17.45 2.18
C ALA A 150 -15.94 17.13 1.94
N ILE A 151 -14.98 17.80 2.60
CA ILE A 151 -13.54 17.53 2.51
C ILE A 151 -13.20 16.18 3.14
N LEU A 152 -13.64 15.97 4.38
CA LEU A 152 -13.47 14.71 5.10
C LEU A 152 -14.22 13.59 4.40
N GLU A 153 -15.44 13.85 3.93
CA GLU A 153 -16.23 12.86 3.22
C GLU A 153 -15.60 12.46 1.89
N THR A 154 -15.04 13.40 1.11
CA THR A 154 -14.34 13.07 -0.14
C THR A 154 -13.04 12.30 0.14
N SER A 155 -12.28 12.67 1.18
CA SER A 155 -11.06 11.95 1.57
C SER A 155 -11.38 10.54 2.11
N ASN A 156 -12.41 10.41 2.95
CA ASN A 156 -12.92 9.11 3.41
C ASN A 156 -13.42 8.26 2.24
N GLN A 157 -14.15 8.85 1.28
CA GLN A 157 -14.54 8.15 0.05
C GLN A 157 -13.33 7.72 -0.79
N VAL A 158 -12.27 8.54 -0.83
CA VAL A 158 -11.01 8.19 -1.49
C VAL A 158 -10.33 7.03 -0.78
N GLU A 159 -10.26 7.04 0.55
CA GLU A 159 -9.70 5.93 1.35
C GLU A 159 -10.54 4.66 1.27
N GLU A 160 -11.86 4.75 1.34
CA GLU A 160 -12.79 3.63 1.17
C GLU A 160 -12.68 3.04 -0.24
N LYS A 161 -12.70 3.88 -1.28
CA LYS A 161 -12.54 3.41 -2.66
C LYS A 161 -11.13 2.85 -2.91
N LYS A 162 -10.10 3.40 -2.26
CA LYS A 162 -8.75 2.83 -2.26
C LYS A 162 -8.75 1.43 -1.63
N LYS A 163 -9.45 1.21 -0.51
CA LYS A 163 -9.61 -0.14 0.08
C LYS A 163 -10.38 -1.10 -0.84
N VAL A 164 -11.32 -0.59 -1.64
CA VAL A 164 -12.07 -1.39 -2.63
C VAL A 164 -11.23 -1.73 -3.87
N TYR A 165 -10.43 -0.78 -4.39
CA TYR A 165 -9.69 -0.90 -5.66
C TYR A 165 -8.22 -1.32 -5.54
N LEU A 166 -7.56 -1.05 -4.42
CA LEU A 166 -6.33 -1.69 -3.98
C LEU A 166 -6.74 -2.70 -2.90
N PRO A 167 -7.09 -3.93 -3.28
CA PRO A 167 -7.50 -4.90 -2.30
C PRO A 167 -6.32 -5.20 -1.37
N ASP A 168 -6.56 -5.14 -0.06
CA ASP A 168 -6.20 -6.31 0.74
C ASP A 168 -6.70 -7.52 -0.06
N SER A 169 -5.78 -8.41 -0.44
CA SER A 169 -5.89 -9.63 -1.26
C SER A 169 -7.28 -10.12 -1.71
N ALA A 170 -8.32 -10.02 -0.88
CA ALA A 170 -9.72 -10.43 -1.04
C ALA A 170 -10.52 -9.91 -2.26
N ASN A 171 -10.30 -8.70 -2.79
CA ASN A 171 -11.11 -8.14 -3.92
C ASN A 171 -10.51 -8.32 -5.32
N GLN A 172 -9.45 -9.11 -5.50
CA GLN A 172 -8.95 -9.40 -6.85
C GLN A 172 -9.95 -10.31 -7.60
N THR A 173 -10.17 -10.11 -8.90
CA THR A 173 -11.03 -10.98 -9.76
C THR A 173 -10.66 -12.47 -9.63
N ILE A 174 -9.39 -12.73 -9.35
CA ILE A 174 -8.82 -14.05 -9.06
C ILE A 174 -9.42 -14.67 -7.78
N MET A 175 -9.80 -13.89 -6.77
CA MET A 175 -10.43 -14.39 -5.53
C MET A 175 -11.86 -14.90 -5.74
N ARG A 176 -12.51 -14.56 -6.85
CA ARG A 176 -13.85 -15.07 -7.20
C ARG A 176 -13.82 -16.50 -7.75
N TYR A 177 -12.65 -17.06 -8.02
CA TYR A 177 -12.56 -18.44 -8.49
C TYR A 177 -12.93 -19.41 -7.36
N PRO A 178 -13.85 -20.38 -7.59
CA PRO A 178 -14.33 -21.29 -6.54
C PRO A 178 -13.23 -22.04 -5.79
N LYS A 179 -12.10 -22.31 -6.46
CA LYS A 179 -10.96 -23.05 -5.91
C LYS A 179 -10.12 -22.21 -4.96
N ILE A 180 -10.05 -20.92 -5.24
CA ILE A 180 -9.41 -19.95 -4.34
C ILE A 180 -10.32 -19.72 -3.13
N GLN A 181 -11.64 -19.64 -3.33
CA GLN A 181 -12.61 -19.59 -2.22
C GLN A 181 -12.56 -20.84 -1.34
N ALA A 182 -12.46 -22.04 -1.93
CA ALA A 182 -12.31 -23.28 -1.19
C ALA A 182 -11.02 -23.30 -0.33
N ALA A 183 -9.90 -22.82 -0.89
CA ALA A 183 -8.65 -22.71 -0.15
C ALA A 183 -8.72 -21.66 0.98
N LEU A 184 -9.35 -20.51 0.74
CA LEU A 184 -9.61 -19.49 1.75
C LEU A 184 -10.46 -20.04 2.89
N HIS A 185 -11.59 -20.67 2.56
CA HIS A 185 -12.49 -21.26 3.56
C HIS A 185 -11.77 -22.30 4.42
N ALA A 186 -10.93 -23.14 3.82
CA ALA A 186 -10.11 -24.11 4.56
C ALA A 186 -9.11 -23.44 5.51
N LEU A 187 -8.52 -22.30 5.13
CA LEU A 187 -7.61 -21.54 6.02
C LEU A 187 -8.36 -20.76 7.11
N SER A 188 -9.59 -20.35 6.85
CA SER A 188 -10.46 -19.67 7.83
C SER A 188 -11.00 -20.60 8.91
N ASP A 189 -10.91 -21.92 8.73
CA ASP A 189 -11.28 -22.90 9.76
C ASP A 189 -10.27 -22.90 10.92
N THR A 190 -10.48 -21.95 11.83
CA THR A 190 -9.67 -21.73 13.04
C THR A 190 -10.35 -22.29 14.29
N ARG A 191 -11.32 -23.19 14.13
CA ARG A 191 -12.06 -23.79 15.26
C ARG A 191 -11.10 -24.55 16.18
N GLY A 192 -11.22 -24.29 17.49
CA GLY A 192 -10.39 -24.95 18.50
C GLY A 192 -8.96 -24.41 18.65
N LEU A 193 -8.55 -23.39 17.88
CA LEU A 193 -7.25 -22.76 18.07
C LEU A 193 -7.24 -21.82 19.30
N PRO A 194 -6.22 -21.89 20.18
CA PRO A 194 -6.09 -20.98 21.31
C PRO A 194 -5.52 -19.64 20.84
N TRP A 195 -6.34 -18.58 20.86
CA TRP A 195 -5.89 -17.23 20.52
C TRP A 195 -5.26 -16.55 21.73
N PRO A 196 -4.24 -15.68 21.55
CA PRO A 196 -3.69 -14.88 22.64
C PRO A 196 -4.76 -13.99 23.28
N LYS A 197 -4.74 -13.85 24.61
CA LYS A 197 -5.77 -13.09 25.36
C LYS A 197 -5.87 -11.62 24.94
N ASP A 198 -4.74 -11.04 24.54
CA ASP A 198 -4.62 -9.63 24.15
C ASP A 198 -4.78 -9.43 22.63
N HIS A 199 -5.16 -10.47 21.87
CA HIS A 199 -5.35 -10.38 20.43
C HIS A 199 -6.85 -10.22 20.10
N GLU A 200 -7.19 -9.08 19.52
CA GLU A 200 -8.54 -8.83 18.99
C GLU A 200 -8.74 -9.64 17.71
N LYS A 201 -9.37 -10.81 17.83
CA LYS A 201 -9.67 -11.69 16.70
C LYS A 201 -10.68 -11.00 15.78
N LYS A 202 -10.28 -10.75 14.53
CA LYS A 202 -11.19 -10.27 13.49
C LYS A 202 -12.15 -11.37 13.02
N ALA A 203 -13.30 -10.97 12.47
CA ALA A 203 -14.31 -11.89 11.97
C ALA A 203 -13.80 -12.78 10.82
N ASP A 204 -12.85 -12.28 10.03
CA ASP A 204 -12.21 -12.93 8.89
C ASP A 204 -10.84 -13.54 9.22
N ALA A 205 -10.49 -13.65 10.51
CA ALA A 205 -9.18 -14.13 10.93
C ALA A 205 -8.95 -15.61 10.54
N ASP A 206 -7.83 -15.86 9.87
CA ASP A 206 -7.44 -17.17 9.36
C ASP A 206 -6.27 -17.80 10.13
N LEU A 207 -5.91 -19.02 9.75
CA LEU A 207 -4.80 -19.77 10.34
C LEU A 207 -3.48 -18.99 10.32
N LEU A 208 -3.25 -18.18 9.29
CA LEU A 208 -1.99 -17.43 9.11
C LEU A 208 -1.96 -16.21 10.03
N GLU A 209 -3.10 -15.55 10.27
CA GLU A 209 -3.23 -14.52 11.30
C GLU A 209 -3.07 -15.10 12.70
N TRP A 210 -3.57 -16.32 12.93
CA TRP A 210 -3.31 -17.04 14.19
C TRP A 210 -1.81 -17.31 14.39
N LEU A 211 -1.12 -17.82 13.37
CA LEU A 211 0.33 -18.02 13.41
C LEU A 211 1.09 -16.71 13.65
N GLN A 212 0.65 -15.63 13.02
CA GLN A 212 1.20 -14.30 13.24
C GLN A 212 1.06 -13.88 14.71
N ALA A 213 -0.13 -14.02 15.28
CA ALA A 213 -0.42 -13.64 16.66
C ALA A 213 0.37 -14.48 17.68
N MET A 214 0.52 -15.78 17.42
CA MET A 214 1.20 -16.71 18.33
C MET A 214 2.73 -16.60 18.29
N PHE A 215 3.31 -16.35 17.11
CA PHE A 215 4.75 -16.44 16.90
C PHE A 215 5.41 -15.10 16.55
N GLY A 216 4.64 -14.03 16.38
CA GLY A 216 5.16 -12.69 16.10
C GLY A 216 5.75 -12.54 14.70
N PHE A 217 5.24 -13.29 13.71
CA PHE A 217 5.73 -13.15 12.33
C PHE A 217 5.47 -11.74 11.78
N GLN A 218 6.39 -11.25 10.95
CA GLN A 218 6.22 -9.96 10.27
C GLN A 218 5.00 -10.01 9.34
N LYS A 219 4.19 -8.94 9.35
CA LYS A 219 2.92 -8.85 8.61
C LYS A 219 3.08 -9.19 7.13
N ASP A 220 4.06 -8.59 6.47
CA ASP A 220 4.23 -8.77 5.03
C ASP A 220 4.67 -10.19 4.66
N ASN A 221 5.46 -10.83 5.52
CA ASN A 221 5.82 -12.25 5.33
C ASN A 221 4.60 -13.15 5.43
N VAL A 222 3.73 -12.89 6.41
CA VAL A 222 2.47 -13.65 6.60
C VAL A 222 1.56 -13.45 5.39
N SER A 223 1.37 -12.21 4.94
CA SER A 223 0.58 -11.90 3.73
C SER A 223 1.12 -12.62 2.49
N ASN A 224 2.43 -12.58 2.26
CA ASN A 224 3.05 -13.25 1.12
C ASN A 224 2.90 -14.77 1.18
N GLN A 225 3.08 -15.37 2.38
CA GLN A 225 2.93 -16.82 2.55
C GLN A 225 1.48 -17.27 2.44
N ARG A 226 0.54 -16.46 2.92
CA ARG A 226 -0.90 -16.68 2.77
C ARG A 226 -1.28 -16.77 1.29
N GLU A 227 -0.89 -15.77 0.49
CA GLU A 227 -1.17 -15.76 -0.96
C GLU A 227 -0.55 -16.98 -1.65
N HIS A 228 0.71 -17.27 -1.37
CA HIS A 228 1.40 -18.42 -1.95
C HIS A 228 0.71 -19.75 -1.62
N LEU A 229 0.27 -19.94 -0.37
CA LEU A 229 -0.41 -21.16 0.06
C LEU A 229 -1.79 -21.30 -0.59
N ILE A 230 -2.56 -20.22 -0.68
CA ILE A 230 -3.86 -20.21 -1.35
C ILE A 230 -3.70 -20.62 -2.82
N LEU A 231 -2.75 -20.01 -3.54
CA LEU A 231 -2.50 -20.32 -4.94
C LEU A 231 -2.01 -21.77 -5.12
N LEU A 232 -1.16 -22.27 -4.22
CA LEU A 232 -0.71 -23.65 -4.26
C LEU A 232 -1.88 -24.64 -4.12
N LEU A 233 -2.74 -24.42 -3.13
CA LEU A 233 -3.92 -25.26 -2.87
C LEU A 233 -4.90 -25.22 -4.04
N ALA A 234 -5.23 -24.02 -4.54
CA ALA A 234 -6.11 -23.84 -5.68
C ALA A 234 -5.54 -24.52 -6.94
N ASN A 235 -4.25 -24.36 -7.23
CA ASN A 235 -3.58 -24.98 -8.38
C ASN A 235 -3.58 -26.52 -8.28
N MET A 236 -3.35 -27.06 -7.08
CA MET A 236 -3.39 -28.49 -6.84
C MET A 236 -4.80 -29.05 -7.02
N HIS A 237 -5.81 -28.33 -6.53
CA HIS A 237 -7.22 -28.67 -6.69
C HIS A 237 -7.62 -28.73 -8.18
N ILE A 238 -7.26 -27.70 -8.96
CA ILE A 238 -7.53 -27.65 -10.41
C ILE A 238 -6.90 -28.84 -11.15
N ARG A 239 -5.68 -29.25 -10.76
CA ARG A 239 -4.94 -30.31 -11.45
C ARG A 239 -5.44 -31.72 -11.15
N GLN A 240 -6.13 -31.93 -10.02
CA GLN A 240 -6.51 -33.27 -9.57
C GLN A 240 -7.98 -33.61 -9.83
N ILE A 241 -8.83 -32.62 -10.09
CA ILE A 241 -10.28 -32.84 -10.21
C ILE A 241 -10.74 -32.59 -11.65
N SER A 242 -11.20 -33.66 -12.30
CA SER A 242 -11.62 -33.66 -13.72
C SER A 242 -12.93 -32.90 -14.01
N LYS A 243 -13.71 -32.53 -12.97
CA LYS A 243 -14.93 -31.71 -13.07
C LYS A 243 -14.91 -30.58 -12.04
N PRO A 244 -14.21 -29.46 -12.33
CA PRO A 244 -13.87 -28.45 -11.34
C PRO A 244 -15.03 -27.55 -10.89
N GLU A 245 -16.19 -27.57 -11.55
CA GLU A 245 -17.27 -26.58 -11.34
C GLU A 245 -18.27 -26.96 -10.23
N GLN A 246 -18.22 -28.19 -9.71
CA GLN A 246 -19.27 -28.71 -8.82
C GLN A 246 -18.85 -28.89 -7.34
N GLN A 247 -17.60 -28.62 -6.98
CA GLN A 247 -17.11 -28.82 -5.61
C GLN A 247 -16.74 -27.49 -4.95
N PRO A 248 -17.56 -27.02 -3.98
CA PRO A 248 -17.29 -25.78 -3.25
C PRO A 248 -16.22 -25.94 -2.16
N GLU A 249 -15.90 -27.18 -1.77
CA GLU A 249 -14.92 -27.50 -0.73
C GLU A 249 -13.63 -28.09 -1.30
N LEU A 250 -12.55 -27.92 -0.55
CA LEU A 250 -11.25 -28.45 -0.89
C LEU A 250 -11.21 -29.96 -0.58
N ASP A 251 -10.95 -30.79 -1.58
CA ASP A 251 -10.93 -32.25 -1.42
C ASP A 251 -9.78 -32.72 -0.50
N ASP A 252 -10.08 -33.58 0.47
CA ASP A 252 -9.11 -34.16 1.41
C ASP A 252 -7.91 -34.82 0.71
N HIS A 253 -8.13 -35.48 -0.45
CA HIS A 253 -7.06 -36.06 -1.24
C HIS A 253 -6.07 -35.00 -1.78
N VAL A 254 -6.59 -33.82 -2.13
CA VAL A 254 -5.79 -32.68 -2.57
C VAL A 254 -4.92 -32.16 -1.43
N LEU A 255 -5.48 -32.04 -0.22
CA LEU A 255 -4.74 -31.68 1.00
C LEU A 255 -3.63 -32.68 1.29
N ASP A 256 -3.97 -33.97 1.28
CA ASP A 256 -3.05 -35.07 1.54
C ASP A 256 -1.86 -35.07 0.57
N THR A 257 -2.16 -34.87 -0.72
CA THR A 257 -1.14 -34.80 -1.75
C THR A 257 -0.26 -33.57 -1.58
N THR A 258 -0.88 -32.43 -1.26
CA THR A 258 -0.16 -31.16 -1.07
C THR A 258 0.77 -31.25 0.14
N MET A 259 0.28 -31.79 1.27
CA MET A 259 1.08 -32.04 2.47
C MET A 259 2.27 -32.98 2.17
N LYS A 260 2.02 -34.09 1.46
CA LYS A 260 3.07 -35.03 1.04
C LYS A 260 4.14 -34.35 0.19
N LYS A 261 3.75 -33.46 -0.74
CA LYS A 261 4.68 -32.70 -1.58
C LYS A 261 5.48 -31.68 -0.76
N LEU A 262 4.81 -30.88 0.06
CA LEU A 262 5.42 -29.81 0.85
C LEU A 262 6.50 -30.36 1.79
N PHE A 263 6.19 -31.43 2.52
CA PHE A 263 7.11 -32.03 3.49
C PHE A 263 8.05 -33.08 2.90
N LYS A 264 8.03 -33.33 1.59
CA LYS A 264 8.88 -34.34 0.95
C LYS A 264 10.36 -34.10 1.22
N ASN A 265 10.80 -32.86 1.08
CA ASN A 265 12.21 -32.49 1.30
C ASN A 265 12.59 -32.59 2.77
N TYR A 266 11.73 -32.10 3.68
CA TYR A 266 11.93 -32.24 5.12
C TYR A 266 12.08 -33.71 5.54
N LYS A 267 11.16 -34.59 5.10
CA LYS A 267 11.20 -36.03 5.42
C LYS A 267 12.49 -36.69 4.89
N ARG A 268 12.95 -36.31 3.69
CA ARG A 268 14.23 -36.79 3.11
C ARG A 268 15.42 -36.34 3.94
N TRP A 269 15.44 -35.08 4.39
CA TRP A 269 16.49 -34.54 5.26
C TRP A 269 16.53 -35.23 6.62
N CYS A 270 15.37 -35.45 7.26
CA CYS A 270 15.31 -36.21 8.51
C CYS A 270 15.91 -37.62 8.34
N LYS A 271 15.54 -38.32 7.26
CA LYS A 271 16.09 -39.64 6.95
C LYS A 271 17.60 -39.60 6.74
N TYR A 272 18.11 -38.62 6.00
CA TYR A 272 19.53 -38.43 5.76
C TYR A 272 20.31 -38.21 7.06
N LEU A 273 19.76 -37.40 7.97
CA LEU A 273 20.35 -37.10 9.28
C LEU A 273 20.10 -38.19 10.35
N GLY A 274 19.42 -39.29 10.00
CA GLY A 274 19.07 -40.36 10.96
C GLY A 274 18.08 -39.93 12.04
N ARG A 275 17.30 -38.86 11.83
CA ARG A 275 16.35 -38.31 12.80
C ARG A 275 14.90 -38.73 12.48
N LYS A 276 14.09 -38.94 13.52
CA LYS A 276 12.64 -39.11 13.37
C LYS A 276 12.00 -37.78 12.95
N THR A 277 10.95 -37.85 12.14
CA THR A 277 10.19 -36.67 11.72
C THR A 277 9.34 -36.16 12.88
N SER A 278 9.31 -34.85 13.08
CA SER A 278 8.43 -34.20 14.08
C SER A 278 7.03 -33.91 13.55
N LEU A 279 6.71 -34.35 12.32
CA LEU A 279 5.38 -34.21 11.75
C LEU A 279 4.44 -35.18 12.43
N TRP A 280 3.49 -34.64 13.19
CA TRP A 280 2.42 -35.38 13.82
C TRP A 280 1.09 -34.77 13.37
N LEU A 281 0.19 -35.62 12.88
CA LEU A 281 -1.19 -35.23 12.61
C LEU A 281 -2.04 -35.77 13.77
N PRO A 282 -2.72 -34.91 14.52
CA PRO A 282 -3.70 -35.37 15.50
C PRO A 282 -4.80 -36.14 14.79
N THR A 283 -5.08 -37.37 15.24
CA THR A 283 -6.33 -38.05 14.89
C THR A 283 -7.43 -37.38 15.70
N ILE A 284 -8.14 -36.40 15.14
CA ILE A 284 -9.28 -35.78 15.79
C ILE A 284 -10.48 -36.72 15.63
N PRO A 285 -11.06 -37.28 16.71
CA PRO A 285 -12.30 -38.05 16.59
C PRO A 285 -13.42 -37.13 16.10
N GLN A 286 -14.12 -37.51 15.03
CA GLN A 286 -15.20 -36.72 14.41
C GLN A 286 -16.46 -36.54 15.29
N GLU A 287 -16.47 -37.04 16.54
CA GLU A 287 -17.68 -37.16 17.36
C GLU A 287 -18.15 -35.87 18.08
N VAL A 288 -17.46 -34.74 17.93
CA VAL A 288 -17.91 -33.47 18.58
C VAL A 288 -18.73 -32.57 17.63
N GLN A 289 -19.03 -33.02 16.40
CA GLN A 289 -19.83 -32.23 15.44
C GLN A 289 -21.36 -32.35 15.59
N GLN A 290 -21.91 -33.05 16.59
CA GLN A 290 -23.37 -33.27 16.71
C GLN A 290 -24.04 -32.89 18.04
N HIS A 291 -23.51 -31.95 18.82
CA HIS A 291 -24.29 -31.37 19.92
C HIS A 291 -24.40 -29.86 19.76
N GLY A 292 -25.31 -29.46 18.86
CA GLY A 292 -25.96 -28.16 18.96
C GLY A 292 -27.10 -28.23 19.96
N PHE A 293 -27.08 -27.31 20.92
CA PHE A 293 -28.16 -26.37 21.26
C PHE A 293 -27.53 -25.19 22.00
#